data_AF-A0A7R9Y5I1-F1
#
_entry.id   AF-A0A7R9Y5I1-F1
#
_cell.length_a   1.000
_cell.length_b   1.000
_cell.length_c   1.000
_cell.angle_alpha   90.00
_cell.angle_beta   90.00
_cell.angle_gamma   90.00
#
_symmetry.space_group_name_H-M   'P 1'
#
loop_
_entity.id
_entity.type
_entity.pdbx_description
1 polymer ?
#
loop_
_entity_poly.entity_id
_entity_poly.type
_entity_poly.pdbx_seq_one_letter_code
_entity_poly.pdbx_strand_id
1 'polypeptide(L)'
;ASYPATSTHGEDSTMQVNLGSGLNMSVQQTVLPGGDVELLLHVRSDYGGGAPDVMLHWGLLLPGSGAWVLPPENSLPPASKVHKRKAIQSPFYRDDQLGHAALTMVVPAGMGAEALTFVMREGYDNWLKDGRSDFVLPLAGAVGSISDELARAAAYAKWELAGKPALDEEAAYDMFEAAVTELQRELRSGAALADLEVRLLGKSSASSAPVQPARSAPAPAPARREVVAPPPRGAAGGG
;
A
#
# COMPACT_ATOMS: atom_id res chain seq x y z
N ALA A 1 -12.46 43.62 -11.32
CA ALA A 1 -11.20 42.89 -11.21
C ALA A 1 -11.50 41.61 -10.46
N SER A 2 -11.57 40.48 -11.18
CA SER A 2 -11.83 39.17 -10.59
C SER A 2 -10.60 38.31 -10.87
N TYR A 3 -9.89 37.95 -9.81
CA TYR A 3 -8.83 36.95 -9.89
C TYR A 3 -9.50 35.56 -9.95
N PRO A 4 -9.08 34.66 -10.85
CA PRO A 4 -9.45 33.26 -10.72
C PRO A 4 -8.70 32.66 -9.53
N ALA A 5 -9.46 32.03 -8.63
CA ALA A 5 -8.91 31.19 -7.57
C ALA A 5 -8.14 30.03 -8.23
N THR A 6 -6.81 30.01 -8.03
CA THR A 6 -5.98 28.85 -8.30
C THR A 6 -6.38 27.74 -7.34
N SER A 7 -7.20 26.82 -7.84
CA SER A 7 -7.42 25.51 -7.21
C SER A 7 -6.11 24.75 -7.30
N THR A 8 -5.34 24.75 -6.21
CA THR A 8 -4.18 23.88 -6.05
C THR A 8 -4.72 22.49 -5.78
N HIS A 9 -4.66 21.64 -6.80
CA HIS A 9 -4.90 20.20 -6.68
C HIS A 9 -3.85 19.64 -5.71
N GLY A 10 -4.24 19.42 -4.45
CA GLY A 10 -3.56 18.42 -3.63
C GLY A 10 -4.02 17.07 -4.14
N GLU A 11 -3.11 16.26 -4.68
CA GLU A 11 -3.41 14.91 -5.14
C GLU A 11 -3.79 14.03 -3.94
N ASP A 12 -5.08 13.95 -3.64
CA ASP A 12 -5.62 13.07 -2.61
C ASP A 12 -5.46 11.61 -3.07
N SER A 13 -4.39 10.97 -2.61
CA SER A 13 -4.05 9.60 -2.99
C SER A 13 -4.81 8.64 -2.09
N THR A 14 -5.84 7.99 -2.64
CA THR A 14 -6.57 6.91 -1.95
C THR A 14 -5.92 5.56 -2.25
N MET A 15 -5.43 4.87 -1.22
CA MET A 15 -4.87 3.52 -1.29
C MET A 15 -5.86 2.50 -0.72
N GLN A 16 -5.89 1.29 -1.29
CA GLN A 16 -6.68 0.17 -0.74
C GLN A 16 -5.75 -0.91 -0.20
N VAL A 17 -6.01 -1.37 1.01
CA VAL A 17 -5.28 -2.43 1.71
C VAL A 17 -6.25 -3.55 2.05
N ASN A 18 -5.99 -4.76 1.55
CA ASN A 18 -6.73 -5.95 1.96
C ASN A 18 -6.18 -6.41 3.31
N LEU A 19 -7.02 -6.40 4.35
CA LEU A 19 -6.62 -6.80 5.70
C LEU A 19 -6.78 -8.30 5.96
N GLY A 20 -7.34 -9.05 5.01
CA GLY A 20 -7.76 -10.43 5.19
C GLY A 20 -9.11 -10.54 5.89
N SER A 21 -9.63 -11.77 5.99
CA SER A 21 -10.92 -12.06 6.65
C SER A 21 -12.11 -11.25 6.11
N GLY A 22 -12.08 -10.85 4.82
CA GLY A 22 -13.13 -10.02 4.22
C GLY A 22 -13.15 -8.56 4.70
N LEU A 23 -12.09 -8.10 5.37
CA LEU A 23 -11.91 -6.71 5.76
C LEU A 23 -11.03 -5.97 4.77
N ASN A 24 -11.45 -4.77 4.39
CA ASN A 24 -10.72 -3.88 3.50
C ASN A 24 -10.54 -2.51 4.16
N MET A 25 -9.37 -1.93 3.97
CA MET A 25 -9.04 -0.60 4.47
C MET A 25 -8.72 0.35 3.31
N SER A 26 -9.48 1.44 3.23
CA SER A 26 -9.17 2.58 2.39
C SER A 26 -8.35 3.59 3.19
N VAL A 27 -7.27 4.09 2.62
CA VAL A 27 -6.40 5.09 3.24
C VAL A 27 -6.33 6.30 2.33
N GLN A 28 -6.73 7.45 2.83
CA GLN A 28 -6.47 8.74 2.19
C GLN A 28 -5.29 9.41 2.88
N GLN A 29 -4.40 10.00 2.07
CA GLN A 29 -3.23 10.73 2.56
C GLN A 29 -3.28 12.16 2.05
N THR A 30 -3.16 13.11 2.97
CA THR A 30 -3.06 14.53 2.65
C THR A 30 -1.78 15.09 3.24
N VAL A 31 -0.90 15.62 2.38
CA VAL A 31 0.30 16.34 2.83
C VAL A 31 -0.11 17.76 3.24
N LEU A 32 0.03 18.08 4.50
CA LEU A 32 -0.34 19.38 5.08
C LEU A 32 0.74 20.44 4.85
N PRO A 33 0.38 21.74 4.91
CA PRO A 33 1.38 22.81 4.95
C PRO A 33 2.35 22.61 6.12
N GLY A 34 3.64 22.47 5.83
CA GLY A 34 4.67 22.10 6.81
C GLY A 34 5.22 20.67 6.64
N GLY A 35 4.59 19.86 5.77
CA GLY A 35 5.06 18.54 5.37
C GLY A 35 4.48 17.39 6.20
N ASP A 36 3.73 17.67 7.26
CA ASP A 36 3.05 16.65 8.04
C ASP A 36 2.06 15.88 7.15
N VAL A 37 1.86 14.60 7.43
CA VAL A 37 0.95 13.76 6.63
C VAL A 37 -0.27 13.41 7.46
N GLU A 38 -1.43 13.90 7.06
CA GLU A 38 -2.72 13.45 7.59
C GLU A 38 -3.14 12.16 6.90
N LEU A 39 -3.51 11.16 7.71
CA LEU A 39 -4.03 9.87 7.27
C LEU A 39 -5.48 9.75 7.73
N LEU A 40 -6.36 9.44 6.78
CA LEU A 40 -7.74 9.04 7.06
C LEU A 40 -7.93 7.57 6.65
N LEU A 41 -8.10 6.71 7.65
CA LEU A 41 -8.24 5.27 7.49
C LEU A 41 -9.71 4.87 7.66
N HIS A 42 -10.29 4.24 6.65
CA HIS A 42 -11.65 3.69 6.67
C HIS A 42 -11.59 2.17 6.50
N VAL A 43 -12.16 1.43 7.46
CA VAL A 43 -12.26 -0.03 7.42
C VAL A 43 -13.71 -0.46 7.21
N ARG A 44 -13.92 -1.40 6.30
CA ARG A 44 -15.22 -2.01 6.00
C ARG A 44 -15.11 -3.53 5.90
N SER A 45 -16.25 -4.20 6.08
CA SER A 45 -16.40 -5.65 5.90
C SER A 45 -17.21 -5.94 4.64
N ASP A 46 -16.75 -6.91 3.85
CA ASP A 46 -17.44 -7.39 2.65
C ASP A 46 -18.69 -8.22 2.99
N TYR A 47 -18.81 -8.69 4.23
CA TYR A 47 -19.94 -9.51 4.68
C TYR A 47 -21.19 -8.69 5.06
N GLY A 48 -21.10 -7.36 4.99
CA GLY A 48 -22.13 -6.45 5.47
C GLY A 48 -22.29 -6.49 7.00
N GLY A 49 -23.26 -5.74 7.52
CA GLY A 49 -23.51 -5.59 8.95
C GLY A 49 -22.98 -4.29 9.54
N GLY A 50 -22.77 -4.27 10.86
CA GLY A 50 -22.25 -3.10 11.59
C GLY A 50 -20.77 -2.83 11.31
N ALA A 51 -20.24 -1.76 11.90
CA ALA A 51 -18.84 -1.39 11.73
C ALA A 51 -17.93 -2.48 12.31
N PRO A 52 -16.82 -2.86 11.64
CA PRO A 52 -15.87 -3.83 12.18
C PRO A 52 -15.35 -3.42 13.57
N ASP A 53 -15.22 -4.40 14.48
CA ASP A 53 -14.56 -4.21 15.77
C ASP A 53 -13.06 -4.45 15.62
N VAL A 54 -12.34 -3.39 15.27
CA VAL A 54 -10.91 -3.45 14.94
C VAL A 54 -10.11 -2.40 15.70
N MET A 55 -8.83 -2.72 15.92
CA MET A 55 -7.86 -1.84 16.57
C MET A 55 -6.56 -1.78 15.77
N LEU A 56 -6.07 -0.56 15.55
CA LEU A 56 -4.80 -0.33 14.89
C LEU A 56 -3.65 -0.55 15.89
N HIS A 57 -2.77 -1.52 15.64
CA HIS A 57 -1.51 -1.69 16.38
C HIS A 57 -0.34 -1.32 15.47
N TRP A 58 0.33 -0.19 15.76
CA TRP A 58 1.16 0.47 14.77
C TRP A 58 2.41 1.12 15.35
N GLY A 59 3.35 1.41 14.46
CA GLY A 59 4.52 2.24 14.66
C GLY A 59 4.92 2.91 13.34
N LEU A 60 6.01 3.66 13.38
CA LEU A 60 6.58 4.31 12.20
C LEU A 60 7.90 3.64 11.81
N LEU A 61 8.18 3.62 10.52
CA LEU A 61 9.47 3.20 9.97
C LEU A 61 10.27 4.44 9.60
N LEU A 62 11.46 4.57 10.19
CA LEU A 62 12.45 5.55 9.78
C LEU A 62 13.34 4.97 8.67
N PRO A 63 13.93 5.84 7.81
CA PRO A 63 14.84 5.45 6.75
C PRO A 63 15.91 4.46 7.22
N GLY A 64 15.97 3.29 6.60
CA GLY A 64 17.00 2.28 6.85
C GLY A 64 16.98 1.61 8.24
N SER A 65 16.05 1.96 9.12
CA SER A 65 16.02 1.43 10.49
C SER A 65 15.44 0.02 10.56
N GLY A 66 14.43 -0.29 9.74
CA GLY A 66 13.67 -1.54 9.78
C GLY A 66 12.93 -1.82 11.11
N ALA A 67 13.13 -0.97 12.13
CA ALA A 67 12.55 -1.10 13.45
C ALA A 67 11.37 -0.13 13.61
N TRP A 68 10.39 -0.55 14.41
CA TRP A 68 9.25 0.27 14.76
C TRP A 68 9.68 1.38 15.71
N VAL A 69 9.36 2.61 15.35
CA VAL A 69 9.58 3.81 16.16
C VAL A 69 8.23 4.35 16.62
N LEU A 70 8.17 4.82 17.86
CA LEU A 70 6.97 5.45 18.38
C LEU A 70 6.83 6.88 17.82
N PRO A 71 5.65 7.28 17.34
CA PRO A 71 5.35 8.69 17.09
C PRO A 71 5.45 9.51 18.38
N PRO A 72 5.63 10.84 18.28
CA PRO A 72 5.52 11.74 19.42
C PRO A 72 4.15 11.63 20.11
N GLU A 73 4.12 11.75 21.45
CA GLU A 73 2.89 11.57 22.22
C GLU A 73 1.81 12.61 21.86
N ASN A 74 2.23 13.82 21.47
CA ASN A 74 1.34 14.89 21.04
C ASN A 74 0.74 14.69 19.64
N SER A 75 1.20 13.71 18.87
CA SER A 75 0.62 13.35 17.56
C SER A 75 -0.25 12.09 17.62
N LEU A 76 -0.50 11.55 18.81
CA LEU A 76 -1.31 10.35 18.96
C LEU A 76 -2.80 10.65 18.74
N PRO A 77 -3.53 9.80 18.01
CA PRO A 77 -4.97 9.89 17.93
C PRO A 77 -5.66 9.83 19.30
N PRO A 78 -6.88 10.36 19.43
CA PRO A 78 -7.66 10.24 20.65
C PRO A 78 -7.81 8.77 21.10
N ALA A 79 -7.72 8.55 22.41
CA ALA A 79 -7.81 7.23 23.05
C ALA A 79 -6.71 6.22 22.68
N SER A 80 -5.65 6.65 22.00
CA SER A 80 -4.45 5.83 21.77
C SER A 80 -3.73 5.48 23.07
N LYS A 81 -3.10 4.30 23.10
CA LYS A 81 -2.29 3.82 24.22
C LYS A 81 -0.96 3.27 23.74
N VAL A 82 0.12 3.63 24.43
CA VAL A 82 1.44 3.01 24.21
C VAL A 82 1.39 1.56 24.69
N HIS A 83 1.62 0.62 23.78
CA HIS A 83 1.66 -0.82 24.05
C HIS A 83 3.12 -1.29 24.17
N LYS A 84 3.48 -1.79 25.37
CA LYS A 84 4.81 -2.36 25.68
C LYS A 84 6.00 -1.47 25.29
N ARG A 85 5.80 -0.14 25.19
CA ARG A 85 6.80 0.85 24.74
C ARG A 85 7.39 0.58 23.35
N LYS A 86 6.68 -0.17 22.49
CA LYS A 86 7.15 -0.55 21.15
C LYS A 86 6.18 -0.19 20.03
N ALA A 87 4.90 -0.08 20.37
CA ALA A 87 3.86 0.24 19.41
C ALA A 87 2.78 1.08 20.09
N ILE A 88 1.91 1.65 19.28
CA ILE A 88 0.70 2.34 19.69
C ILE A 88 -0.50 1.48 19.36
N GLN A 89 -1.51 1.48 20.23
CA GLN A 89 -2.82 0.94 19.95
C GLN A 89 -3.82 2.09 19.83
N SER A 90 -4.43 2.26 18.66
CA SER A 90 -5.45 3.28 18.40
C SER A 90 -6.79 2.60 18.06
N PRO A 91 -7.88 2.94 18.76
CA PRO A 91 -9.21 2.47 18.39
C PRO A 91 -9.74 3.23 17.16
N PHE A 92 -10.61 2.58 16.39
CA PHE A 92 -11.39 3.26 15.36
C PHE A 92 -12.70 3.78 15.95
N TYR A 93 -13.16 4.93 15.46
CA TYR A 93 -14.54 5.37 15.64
C TYR A 93 -15.44 4.45 14.81
N ARG A 94 -16.51 3.92 15.41
CA ARG A 94 -17.41 2.97 14.77
C ARG A 94 -18.73 3.64 14.43
N ASP A 95 -19.12 3.55 13.17
CA ASP A 95 -20.45 3.91 12.72
C ASP A 95 -21.18 2.64 12.25
N ASP A 96 -21.94 2.03 13.17
CA ASP A 96 -22.69 0.81 12.90
C ASP A 96 -23.83 1.01 11.89
N GLN A 97 -24.33 2.24 11.71
CA GLN A 97 -25.39 2.52 10.74
C GLN A 97 -24.83 2.53 9.32
N LEU A 98 -23.63 3.10 9.15
CA LEU A 98 -22.94 3.16 7.87
C LEU A 98 -21.98 1.98 7.64
N GLY A 99 -21.88 1.05 8.59
CA GLY A 99 -21.08 -0.18 8.48
C GLY A 99 -19.58 0.07 8.31
N HIS A 100 -19.06 1.19 8.83
CA HIS A 100 -17.66 1.55 8.67
C HIS A 100 -17.00 1.98 9.97
N ALA A 101 -15.73 1.66 10.10
CA ALA A 101 -14.87 2.13 11.18
C ALA A 101 -13.87 3.14 10.60
N ALA A 102 -13.65 4.27 11.28
CA ALA A 102 -12.80 5.36 10.80
C ALA A 102 -11.78 5.80 11.85
N LEU A 103 -10.58 6.16 11.42
CA LEU A 103 -9.52 6.73 12.25
C LEU A 103 -8.81 7.84 11.46
N THR A 104 -8.64 8.99 12.09
CA THR A 104 -7.82 10.09 11.56
C THR A 104 -6.58 10.25 12.44
N MET A 105 -5.44 10.49 11.80
CA MET A 105 -4.18 10.68 12.50
C MET A 105 -3.21 11.53 11.68
N VAL A 106 -2.26 12.18 12.36
CA VAL A 106 -1.21 12.97 11.70
C VAL A 106 0.14 12.37 12.02
N VAL A 107 0.96 12.18 10.98
CA VAL A 107 2.36 11.78 11.10
C VAL A 107 3.24 13.02 10.93
N PRO A 108 3.99 13.44 11.97
CA PRO A 108 4.83 14.63 11.88
C PRO A 108 6.01 14.48 10.93
N ALA A 109 6.22 15.45 10.05
CA ALA A 109 7.33 15.48 9.09
C ALA A 109 8.69 15.50 9.77
N GLY A 110 8.79 16.16 10.93
CA GLY A 110 10.04 16.30 11.68
C GLY A 110 10.66 14.99 12.15
N MET A 111 9.92 13.88 12.08
CA MET A 111 10.45 12.54 12.35
C MET A 111 11.19 11.93 11.16
N GLY A 112 10.93 12.41 9.94
CA GLY A 112 11.47 11.81 8.72
C GLY A 112 11.00 10.37 8.48
N ALA A 113 9.79 10.01 8.94
CA ALA A 113 9.25 8.67 8.74
C ALA A 113 8.94 8.41 7.25
N GLU A 114 9.26 7.21 6.77
CA GLU A 114 9.00 6.79 5.38
C GLU A 114 7.69 6.01 5.25
N ALA A 115 7.27 5.33 6.32
CA ALA A 115 6.07 4.52 6.31
C ALA A 115 5.45 4.40 7.71
N LEU A 116 4.14 4.13 7.74
CA LEU A 116 3.45 3.58 8.88
C LEU A 116 3.48 2.05 8.75
N THR A 117 3.94 1.35 9.78
CA THR A 117 3.91 -0.12 9.85
C THR A 117 2.93 -0.58 10.90
N PHE A 118 2.15 -1.62 10.60
CA PHE A 118 1.03 -1.99 11.44
C PHE A 118 0.55 -3.43 11.30
N VAL A 119 -0.23 -3.86 12.29
CA VAL A 119 -1.09 -5.06 12.24
C VAL A 119 -2.46 -4.69 12.79
N MET A 120 -3.53 -5.32 12.27
CA MET A 120 -4.88 -5.11 12.79
C MET A 120 -5.18 -6.14 13.86
N ARG A 121 -5.86 -5.72 14.92
CA ARG A 121 -6.49 -6.64 15.85
C ARG A 121 -7.99 -6.58 15.66
N GLU A 122 -8.58 -7.68 15.22
CA GLU A 122 -10.02 -7.90 15.15
C GLU A 122 -10.50 -8.54 16.46
N GLY A 123 -11.51 -7.95 17.09
CA GLY A 123 -11.98 -8.36 18.41
C GLY A 123 -10.87 -8.36 19.48
N TYR A 124 -10.82 -9.41 20.31
CA TYR A 124 -9.94 -9.45 21.47
C TYR A 124 -8.50 -9.89 21.16
N ASP A 125 -8.31 -10.89 20.29
CA ASP A 125 -6.99 -11.51 20.07
C ASP A 125 -6.80 -12.09 18.65
N ASN A 126 -7.62 -11.69 17.68
CA ASN A 126 -7.39 -12.08 16.30
C ASN A 126 -6.49 -11.03 15.62
N TRP A 127 -5.29 -11.42 15.20
CA TRP A 127 -4.30 -10.51 14.60
C TRP A 127 -4.22 -10.72 13.10
N LEU A 128 -4.50 -9.66 12.36
CA LEU A 128 -4.44 -9.61 10.91
C LEU A 128 -3.11 -9.00 10.47
N LYS A 129 -2.47 -9.66 9.50
CA LYS A 129 -1.11 -9.40 9.01
C LYS A 129 -1.06 -9.52 7.49
N ASP A 130 -0.02 -8.95 6.90
CA ASP A 130 0.30 -9.16 5.48
C ASP A 130 1.02 -10.49 5.29
N GLY A 131 0.25 -11.58 5.28
CA GLY A 131 0.76 -12.94 5.27
C GLY A 131 1.59 -13.25 6.52
N ARG A 132 2.92 -13.22 6.39
CA ARG A 132 3.87 -13.48 7.50
C ARG A 132 4.51 -12.21 8.05
N SER A 133 4.20 -11.06 7.46
CA SER A 133 4.81 -9.77 7.76
C SER A 133 3.78 -8.79 8.30
N ASP A 134 4.25 -7.70 8.86
CA ASP A 134 3.38 -6.58 9.23
C ASP A 134 3.04 -5.77 7.96
N PHE A 135 1.89 -5.12 7.94
CA PHE A 135 1.54 -4.22 6.84
C PHE A 135 2.49 -3.01 6.85
N VAL A 136 2.77 -2.50 5.65
CA VAL A 136 3.55 -1.29 5.44
C VAL A 136 2.75 -0.33 4.55
N LEU A 137 2.49 0.85 5.08
CA LEU A 137 1.82 1.94 4.39
C LEU A 137 2.85 3.06 4.17
N PRO A 138 3.39 3.22 2.95
CA PRO A 138 4.28 4.33 2.61
C PRO A 138 3.58 5.68 2.84
N LEU A 139 4.29 6.64 3.42
CA LEU A 139 3.77 7.98 3.67
C LEU A 139 3.97 8.86 2.43
N ALA A 140 2.94 9.60 2.06
CA ALA A 140 3.00 10.57 0.98
C ALA A 140 4.05 11.64 1.28
N GLY A 141 4.89 11.97 0.30
CA GLY A 141 5.95 12.98 0.46
C GLY A 141 7.15 12.51 1.29
N ALA A 142 7.16 11.26 1.78
CA ALA A 142 8.37 10.66 2.29
C ALA A 142 9.44 10.60 1.18
N VAL A 143 10.69 10.85 1.58
CA VAL A 143 11.90 10.73 0.76
C VAL A 143 12.05 9.25 0.36
N GLY A 144 11.30 8.79 -0.63
CA GLY A 144 11.22 7.38 -1.02
C GLY A 144 9.85 6.89 -1.50
N SER A 145 8.77 7.67 -1.38
CA SER A 145 7.51 7.36 -2.09
C SER A 145 7.64 7.77 -3.56
N ILE A 146 8.50 7.06 -4.28
CA ILE A 146 8.64 7.22 -5.72
C ILE A 146 7.31 6.79 -6.33
N SER A 147 6.68 7.68 -7.10
CA SER A 147 5.47 7.31 -7.85
C SER A 147 5.80 6.18 -8.82
N ASP A 148 4.85 5.27 -9.06
CA ASP A 148 4.98 4.19 -10.05
C ASP A 148 5.44 4.73 -11.42
N GLU A 149 4.95 5.92 -11.79
CA GLU A 149 5.31 6.58 -13.04
C GLU A 149 6.79 7.01 -13.07
N LEU A 150 7.27 7.62 -11.99
CA LEU A 150 8.67 8.03 -11.87
C LEU A 150 9.62 6.81 -11.83
N ALA A 151 9.22 5.75 -11.13
CA ALA A 151 9.96 4.48 -11.11
C ALA A 151 10.05 3.85 -12.50
N ARG A 152 8.93 3.82 -13.25
CA ARG A 152 8.89 3.33 -14.63
C ARG A 152 9.76 4.16 -15.56
N ALA A 153 9.70 5.50 -15.44
CA ALA A 153 10.53 6.40 -16.25
C ALA A 153 12.03 6.19 -15.97
N ALA A 154 12.42 6.01 -14.70
CA ALA A 154 13.80 5.70 -14.34
C ALA A 154 14.25 4.33 -14.86
N ALA A 155 13.42 3.29 -14.72
CA ALA A 155 13.71 1.96 -15.25
C ALA A 155 13.88 1.99 -16.78
N TYR A 156 13.00 2.72 -17.47
CA TYR A 156 13.09 2.91 -18.92
C TYR A 156 14.38 3.64 -19.32
N ALA A 157 14.72 4.75 -18.65
CA ALA A 157 15.96 5.48 -18.93
C ALA A 157 17.21 4.60 -18.76
N LYS A 158 17.22 3.71 -17.75
CA LYS A 158 18.29 2.72 -17.56
C LYS A 158 18.33 1.69 -18.67
N TRP A 159 17.18 1.17 -19.09
CA TRP A 159 17.07 0.24 -20.20
C TRP A 159 17.57 0.85 -21.51
N GLU A 160 17.27 2.12 -21.77
CA GLU A 160 17.80 2.86 -22.93
C GLU A 160 19.32 3.01 -22.86
N LEU A 161 19.85 3.41 -21.70
CA LEU A 161 21.30 3.54 -21.49
C LEU A 161 22.04 2.20 -21.65
N ALA A 162 21.39 1.09 -21.31
CA ALA A 162 21.90 -0.27 -21.49
C ALA A 162 21.82 -0.78 -22.95
N GLY A 163 21.34 0.05 -23.89
CA GLY A 163 21.22 -0.33 -25.30
C GLY A 163 19.96 -1.13 -25.63
N LYS A 164 18.93 -1.05 -24.78
CA LYS A 164 17.64 -1.71 -24.95
C LYS A 164 17.73 -3.23 -25.13
N PRO A 165 18.38 -3.96 -24.20
CA PRO A 165 18.46 -5.43 -24.28
C PRO A 165 17.06 -6.06 -24.28
N ALA A 166 16.93 -7.23 -24.90
CA ALA A 166 15.74 -8.06 -24.65
C ALA A 166 15.77 -8.51 -23.19
N LEU A 167 14.67 -8.27 -22.47
CA LEU A 167 14.50 -8.64 -21.06
C LEU A 167 13.39 -9.68 -20.94
N ASP A 168 13.60 -10.67 -20.08
CA ASP A 168 12.51 -11.49 -19.54
C ASP A 168 11.86 -10.78 -18.33
N GLU A 169 10.84 -11.40 -17.76
CA GLU A 169 10.05 -10.82 -16.66
C GLU A 169 10.89 -10.58 -15.39
N GLU A 170 11.79 -11.51 -15.06
CA GLU A 170 12.67 -11.41 -13.90
C GLU A 170 13.69 -10.27 -14.07
N ALA A 171 14.37 -10.21 -15.23
CA ALA A 171 15.33 -9.14 -15.50
C ALA A 171 14.65 -7.76 -15.61
N ALA A 172 13.41 -7.69 -16.08
CA ALA A 172 12.61 -6.46 -16.07
C ALA A 172 12.26 -6.02 -14.63
N TYR A 173 11.90 -6.96 -13.76
CA TYR A 173 11.62 -6.70 -12.35
C TYR A 173 12.87 -6.21 -11.62
N ASP A 174 14.01 -6.88 -11.80
CA ASP A 174 15.29 -6.47 -11.19
C ASP A 174 15.71 -5.06 -11.64
N MET A 175 15.51 -4.73 -12.92
CA MET A 175 15.82 -3.40 -13.43
C MET A 175 14.91 -2.32 -12.86
N PHE A 176 13.64 -2.64 -12.63
CA PHE A 176 12.67 -1.76 -11.98
C PHE A 176 13.04 -1.53 -10.50
N GLU A 177 13.30 -2.59 -9.74
CA GLU A 177 13.74 -2.50 -8.34
C GLU A 177 15.05 -1.73 -8.19
N ALA A 178 16.00 -1.95 -9.09
CA ALA A 178 17.25 -1.19 -9.14
C ALA A 178 17.02 0.31 -9.47
N ALA A 179 16.02 0.64 -10.27
CA ALA A 179 15.64 2.02 -10.55
C ALA A 179 15.03 2.70 -9.32
N VAL A 180 14.11 2.02 -8.63
CA VAL A 180 13.52 2.50 -7.36
C VAL A 180 14.61 2.73 -6.32
N THR A 181 15.50 1.75 -6.13
CA THR A 181 16.60 1.84 -5.15
C THR A 181 17.51 3.04 -5.40
N GLU A 182 17.82 3.34 -6.67
CA GLU A 182 18.66 4.48 -7.02
C GLU A 182 17.95 5.81 -6.82
N LEU A 183 16.68 5.92 -7.22
CA LEU A 183 15.87 7.10 -6.95
C LEU A 183 15.77 7.38 -5.44
N GLN A 184 15.55 6.34 -4.62
CA GLN A 184 15.55 6.48 -3.17
C GLN A 184 16.91 6.94 -2.65
N ARG A 185 18.01 6.45 -3.23
CA ARG A 185 19.37 6.90 -2.87
C ARG A 185 19.59 8.37 -3.21
N GLU A 186 19.14 8.82 -4.38
CA GLU A 186 19.24 10.22 -4.79
C GLU A 186 18.44 11.12 -3.85
N LEU A 187 17.19 10.73 -3.54
CA LEU A 187 16.34 11.41 -2.57
C LEU A 187 17.02 11.50 -1.19
N ARG A 188 17.57 10.39 -0.67
CA ARG A 188 18.33 10.38 0.59
C ARG A 188 19.60 11.23 0.56
N SER A 189 20.21 11.41 -0.60
CA SER A 189 21.38 12.26 -0.78
C SER A 189 21.05 13.76 -0.90
N GLY A 190 19.76 14.13 -0.86
CA GLY A 190 19.28 15.50 -0.86
C GLY A 190 18.73 15.99 -2.21
N ALA A 191 18.50 15.10 -3.19
CA ALA A 191 17.80 15.48 -4.41
C ALA A 191 16.33 15.82 -4.09
N ALA A 192 15.81 16.91 -4.67
CA ALA A 192 14.39 17.23 -4.56
C ALA A 192 13.57 16.31 -5.48
N LEU A 193 12.43 15.81 -4.99
CA LEU A 193 11.54 14.95 -5.79
C LEU A 193 11.10 15.63 -7.09
N ALA A 194 10.77 16.92 -7.03
CA ALA A 194 10.39 17.72 -8.19
C ALA A 194 11.48 17.75 -9.28
N ASP A 195 12.76 17.79 -8.89
CA ASP A 195 13.86 17.77 -9.86
C ASP A 195 13.97 16.40 -10.56
N LEU A 196 13.71 15.31 -9.82
CA LEU A 196 13.67 13.96 -10.38
C LEU A 196 12.51 13.79 -11.37
N GLU A 197 11.33 14.31 -11.02
CA GLU A 197 10.15 14.31 -11.90
C GLU A 197 10.40 15.08 -13.18
N VAL A 198 10.92 16.31 -13.10
CA VAL A 198 11.28 17.09 -14.29
C VAL A 198 12.34 16.37 -15.14
N ARG A 199 13.34 15.76 -14.50
CA ARG A 199 14.44 15.06 -15.20
C ARG A 199 13.96 13.82 -15.95
N LEU A 200 13.02 13.06 -15.40
CA LEU A 200 12.64 11.74 -15.89
C LEU A 200 11.31 11.75 -16.65
N LEU A 201 10.30 12.46 -16.15
CA LEU A 201 8.99 12.59 -16.82
C LEU A 201 9.03 13.66 -17.91
N GLY A 202 9.77 14.76 -17.70
CA GLY A 202 9.94 15.82 -18.69
C GLY A 202 10.71 15.39 -19.95
N LYS A 203 11.46 14.29 -19.90
CA LYS A 203 12.17 13.69 -21.05
C LYS A 203 11.35 12.61 -21.77
N SER A 204 10.29 12.10 -21.15
CA SER A 204 9.59 10.91 -21.62
C SER A 204 8.29 11.28 -22.35
N SER A 205 8.39 11.64 -23.63
CA SER A 205 7.23 11.53 -24.52
C SER A 205 7.03 10.04 -24.85
N ALA A 206 6.10 9.40 -24.13
CA ALA A 206 5.44 8.12 -24.44
C ALA A 206 6.28 7.00 -25.08
N SER A 207 6.66 5.97 -24.32
CA SER A 207 6.71 4.59 -24.85
C SER A 207 6.77 3.56 -23.72
N SER A 208 6.03 2.46 -23.88
CA SER A 208 5.87 1.39 -22.90
C SER A 208 7.21 0.74 -22.53
N ALA A 209 7.53 0.73 -21.24
CA ALA A 209 8.54 -0.17 -20.66
C ALA A 209 8.27 -1.64 -21.06
N PRO A 210 9.29 -2.51 -21.06
CA PRO A 210 9.07 -3.94 -21.24
C PRO A 210 8.07 -4.44 -20.20
N VAL A 211 7.15 -5.28 -20.68
CA VAL A 211 6.00 -5.92 -20.02
C VAL A 211 6.07 -5.89 -18.49
N GLN A 212 5.06 -5.25 -17.88
CA GLN A 212 4.80 -5.36 -16.45
C GLN A 212 4.74 -6.84 -16.06
N PRO A 213 5.37 -7.29 -14.96
CA PRO A 213 5.06 -8.60 -14.43
C PRO A 213 3.56 -8.60 -14.16
N ALA A 214 2.86 -9.61 -14.69
CA ALA A 214 1.44 -9.72 -14.46
C ALA A 214 1.24 -9.76 -12.95
N ARG A 215 0.49 -8.81 -12.38
CA ARG A 215 -0.13 -9.03 -11.06
C ARG A 215 -0.77 -10.40 -11.18
N SER A 216 -0.24 -11.39 -10.50
CA SER A 216 -0.69 -12.76 -10.65
C SER A 216 -2.19 -12.76 -10.37
N ALA A 217 -2.98 -12.90 -11.42
CA ALA A 217 -4.40 -13.14 -11.25
C ALA A 217 -4.51 -14.40 -10.39
N PRO A 218 -5.41 -14.45 -9.39
CA PRO A 218 -5.65 -15.69 -8.68
C PRO A 218 -5.95 -16.76 -9.71
N ALA A 219 -5.21 -17.88 -9.65
CA ALA A 219 -5.38 -18.99 -10.56
C ALA A 219 -6.87 -19.36 -10.64
N PRO A 220 -7.44 -19.65 -11.83
CA PRO A 220 -8.79 -20.15 -11.91
C PRO A 220 -8.91 -21.38 -11.03
N ALA A 221 -9.95 -21.41 -10.18
CA ALA A 221 -10.25 -22.53 -9.30
C ALA A 221 -10.18 -23.85 -10.10
N PRO A 222 -9.56 -24.92 -9.56
CA PRO A 222 -9.48 -26.18 -10.29
C PRO A 222 -10.89 -26.66 -10.62
N ALA A 223 -11.13 -26.91 -11.91
CA ALA A 223 -12.38 -27.44 -12.42
C ALA A 223 -12.76 -28.68 -11.59
N ARG A 224 -13.98 -28.64 -11.05
CA ARG A 224 -14.59 -29.73 -10.29
C ARG A 224 -14.54 -30.98 -11.16
N ARG A 225 -13.72 -31.97 -10.79
CA ARG A 225 -13.71 -33.29 -11.44
C ARG A 225 -15.14 -33.84 -11.39
N GLU A 226 -15.78 -33.86 -12.54
CA GLU A 226 -17.05 -34.54 -12.74
C GLU A 226 -16.80 -36.03 -12.49
N VAL A 227 -17.36 -36.57 -11.40
CA VAL A 227 -17.28 -37.98 -11.08
C VAL A 227 -18.16 -38.70 -12.10
N VAL A 228 -17.54 -39.21 -13.17
CA VAL A 228 -18.19 -40.13 -14.10
C VAL A 228 -18.55 -41.39 -13.31
N ALA A 229 -19.85 -41.61 -13.14
CA ALA A 229 -20.38 -42.80 -12.50
C ALA A 229 -19.96 -44.07 -13.28
N PRO A 230 -19.58 -45.16 -12.60
CA PRO A 230 -19.24 -46.41 -13.27
C PRO A 230 -20.48 -47.03 -13.92
N PRO A 231 -20.33 -47.72 -15.07
CA PRO A 231 -21.46 -48.35 -15.76
C PRO A 231 -22.05 -49.50 -14.95
N PRO A 232 -23.37 -49.76 -15.07
CA PRO A 232 -24.01 -50.88 -14.37
C PRO A 232 -23.50 -52.23 -14.92
N ARG A 233 -23.18 -53.14 -13.99
CA ARG A 233 -22.87 -54.53 -14.28
C ARG A 233 -24.08 -55.22 -14.93
N GLY A 234 -23.87 -55.82 -16.09
CA GLY A 234 -24.86 -56.68 -16.73
C GLY A 234 -25.16 -57.94 -15.92
N ALA A 235 -26.43 -58.30 -15.87
CA ALA A 235 -26.95 -59.64 -15.67
C ALA A 235 -27.89 -59.90 -16.85
N ALA A 236 -27.51 -60.74 -17.81
CA ALA A 236 -27.75 -62.18 -17.80
C ALA A 236 -29.24 -62.54 -17.91
N GLY A 237 -29.68 -62.77 -19.15
CA GLY A 237 -30.27 -64.05 -19.56
C GLY A 237 -31.78 -64.29 -19.38
N GLY A 238 -32.40 -64.75 -20.47
CA GLY A 238 -33.41 -65.81 -20.42
C GLY A 238 -34.71 -65.51 -21.15
N GLY A 239 -34.97 -66.22 -22.25
CA GLY A 239 -36.29 -66.37 -22.87
C GLY A 239 -36.31 -66.13 -24.36
#